data_AF-X6MGH5-F1
#
_entry.id   AF-X6MGH5-F1
#
_cell.length_a   1.000
_cell.length_b   1.000
_cell.length_c   1.000
_cell.angle_alpha   90.00
_cell.angle_beta   90.00
_cell.angle_gamma   90.00
#
_symmetry.space_group_name_H-M   'P 1'
#
loop_
_entity.id
_entity.type
_entity.pdbx_description
1 polymer ?
#
loop_
_entity_poly.entity_id
_entity_poly.type
_entity_poly.pdbx_seq_one_letter_code
_entity_poly.pdbx_strand_id
1 'polypeptide(L)'
;ICDVESMKKLKEFEETMKQEILKHKKEYLELITFEVSIPSSMSSMSSMSSMSSMSPRSLSSSSSISVVRTSKKKCRQDADEWGVKCKMSEKELSDVQLNSSENDSLSFHPKYVYDFDIYLGELLTRAHNMNDQFQTHMKQVFKHCEGCKFEEGPIKTHERCKLKAQVDIVVTANFAAK
;
A
#
# COMPACT_ATOMS: atom_id res chain seq x y z
N ILE A 1 26.41 -37.20 -26.58
CA ILE A 1 26.86 -37.61 -25.22
C ILE A 1 26.95 -36.32 -24.43
N CYS A 2 25.98 -36.04 -23.55
CA CYS A 2 26.10 -34.92 -22.61
C CYS A 2 27.30 -35.20 -21.71
N ASP A 3 28.31 -34.35 -21.78
CA ASP A 3 29.49 -34.50 -20.97
C ASP A 3 29.13 -34.33 -19.49
N VAL A 4 29.59 -35.25 -18.64
CA VAL A 4 29.30 -35.28 -17.19
C VAL A 4 29.78 -33.96 -16.56
N GLU A 5 30.82 -33.37 -17.12
CA GLU A 5 31.36 -32.08 -16.71
C GLU A 5 30.41 -30.91 -16.98
N SER A 6 29.69 -30.93 -18.12
CA SER A 6 28.70 -29.91 -18.48
C SER A 6 27.49 -29.92 -17.55
N MET A 7 27.03 -31.11 -17.13
CA MET A 7 25.95 -31.27 -16.16
C MET A 7 26.36 -30.77 -14.76
N LYS A 8 27.63 -30.93 -14.40
CA LYS A 8 28.16 -30.44 -13.12
C LYS A 8 28.21 -28.91 -13.09
N LYS A 9 28.72 -28.28 -14.16
CA LYS A 9 28.76 -26.81 -14.31
C LYS A 9 27.35 -26.20 -14.28
N LEU A 10 26.37 -26.86 -14.88
CA LEU A 10 24.98 -26.40 -14.87
C LEU A 10 24.38 -26.42 -13.46
N LYS A 11 24.66 -27.47 -12.67
CA LYS A 11 24.22 -27.55 -11.27
C LYS A 11 24.88 -26.49 -10.39
N GLU A 12 26.18 -26.24 -10.59
CA GLU A 12 26.91 -25.19 -9.87
C GLU A 12 26.34 -23.80 -10.19
N PHE A 13 25.98 -23.56 -11.45
CA PHE A 13 25.33 -22.32 -11.88
C PHE A 13 23.93 -22.17 -11.26
N GLU A 14 23.13 -23.23 -11.26
CA GLU A 14 21.78 -23.23 -10.65
C GLU A 14 21.85 -22.91 -9.16
N GLU A 15 22.81 -23.49 -8.44
CA GLU A 15 23.01 -23.24 -7.01
C GLU A 15 23.48 -21.82 -6.74
N THR A 16 24.38 -21.29 -7.57
CA THR A 16 24.84 -19.89 -7.49
C THR A 16 23.67 -18.92 -7.68
N MET A 17 22.84 -19.15 -8.71
CA MET A 17 21.62 -18.37 -8.96
C MET A 17 20.65 -18.40 -7.77
N LYS A 18 20.43 -19.57 -7.15
CA LYS A 18 19.58 -19.69 -5.96
C LYS A 18 20.13 -18.88 -4.78
N GLN A 19 21.44 -18.91 -4.56
CA GLN A 19 22.08 -18.13 -3.49
C GLN A 19 21.95 -16.62 -3.72
N GLU A 20 22.14 -16.16 -4.96
CA GLU A 20 21.99 -14.75 -5.35
C GLU A 20 20.55 -14.25 -5.11
N ILE A 21 19.56 -15.05 -5.52
CA ILE A 21 18.13 -14.75 -5.30
C ILE A 21 17.83 -14.65 -3.80
N LEU A 22 18.34 -15.58 -2.99
CA LEU A 22 18.14 -15.56 -1.54
C LEU A 22 18.80 -14.34 -0.89
N LYS A 23 20.00 -13.97 -1.34
CA LYS A 23 20.72 -12.79 -0.89
C LYS A 23 19.91 -11.52 -1.15
N HIS A 24 19.47 -11.30 -2.39
CA HIS A 24 18.68 -10.11 -2.74
C HIS A 24 17.32 -10.09 -2.05
N LYS A 25 16.69 -11.25 -1.85
CA LYS A 25 15.45 -11.35 -1.07
C LYS A 25 15.67 -10.91 0.38
N LYS A 26 16.81 -11.26 0.98
CA LYS A 26 17.17 -10.84 2.34
C LYS A 26 17.43 -9.34 2.41
N GLU A 27 18.24 -8.79 1.49
CA GLU A 27 18.52 -7.35 1.40
C GLU A 27 17.23 -6.53 1.24
N TYR A 28 16.32 -6.98 0.38
CA TYR A 28 15.01 -6.35 0.19
C TYR A 28 14.16 -6.35 1.46
N LEU A 29 14.15 -7.47 2.20
CA LEU A 29 13.44 -7.55 3.48
C LEU A 29 14.06 -6.64 4.54
N GLU A 30 15.39 -6.53 4.60
CA GLU A 30 16.07 -5.61 5.52
C GLU A 30 15.70 -4.15 5.24
N LEU A 31 15.68 -3.73 3.97
CA LEU A 31 15.27 -2.37 3.57
C LEU A 31 13.83 -2.07 3.96
N ILE A 32 12.90 -3.00 3.72
CA ILE A 32 11.49 -2.84 4.13
C ILE A 32 11.36 -2.76 5.65
N THR A 33 12.12 -3.57 6.39
CA THR A 33 12.00 -3.63 7.85
C THR A 33 12.60 -2.39 8.51
N PHE A 34 13.62 -1.77 7.89
CA PHE A 34 14.24 -0.54 8.36
C PHE A 34 13.32 0.68 8.24
N GLU A 35 12.52 0.80 7.19
CA GLU A 35 11.56 1.92 7.03
C GLU A 35 10.34 1.85 7.97
N VAL A 36 10.08 0.71 8.63
CA VAL A 36 8.96 0.54 9.57
C VAL A 36 9.34 0.88 11.02
N SER A 37 10.61 1.20 11.30
CA SER A 37 11.02 1.74 12.61
C SER A 37 10.99 3.27 12.59
N ILE A 38 9.79 3.86 12.64
CA ILE A 38 9.65 5.28 13.02
C ILE A 38 9.93 5.36 14.53
N PRO A 39 11.03 6.01 14.98
CA PRO A 39 11.28 6.18 16.40
C PRO A 39 10.28 7.16 17.01
N SER A 40 9.53 6.68 17.99
CA SER A 40 8.69 7.48 18.89
C SER A 40 9.56 8.23 19.91
N SER A 41 10.42 9.13 19.46
CA SER A 41 11.27 9.93 20.36
C SER A 41 11.68 11.25 19.73
N MET A 42 10.75 12.20 19.63
CA MET A 42 11.08 13.62 19.77
C MET A 42 9.97 14.32 20.57
N SER A 43 10.04 14.17 21.89
CA SER A 43 9.31 15.00 22.84
C SER A 43 10.12 15.08 24.14
N SER A 44 11.01 16.06 24.23
CA SER A 44 11.67 16.43 25.49
C SER A 44 12.23 17.86 25.43
N MET A 45 11.39 18.85 25.70
CA MET A 45 11.64 20.07 26.52
C MET A 45 10.21 20.56 26.86
N SER A 46 9.80 20.87 28.09
CA SER A 46 10.45 21.37 29.29
C SER A 46 9.57 21.13 30.53
N SER A 47 10.19 21.29 31.70
CA SER A 47 9.81 20.76 33.01
C SER A 47 8.80 21.58 33.86
N MET A 48 8.27 20.89 34.88
CA MET A 48 7.68 21.32 36.19
C MET A 48 6.29 21.98 36.16
N SER A 49 5.26 21.45 36.84
CA SER A 49 5.16 21.42 38.32
C SER A 49 4.05 20.50 38.86
N SER A 50 4.39 19.80 39.96
CA SER A 50 3.65 19.53 41.21
C SER A 50 2.17 19.05 41.22
N MET A 51 2.04 17.77 41.61
CA MET A 51 1.18 17.15 42.64
C MET A 51 -0.30 17.51 42.76
N SER A 52 -1.17 16.49 42.64
CA SER A 52 -2.15 16.08 43.68
C SER A 52 -2.83 14.74 43.32
N SER A 53 -3.04 13.94 44.37
CA SER A 53 -3.63 12.60 44.46
C SER A 53 -5.12 12.49 44.12
N MET A 54 -5.57 11.33 43.62
CA MET A 54 -6.65 10.46 44.15
C MET A 54 -7.30 9.57 43.06
N SER A 55 -7.05 8.26 43.14
CA SER A 55 -7.95 7.08 43.07
C SER A 55 -9.13 6.94 42.05
N PRO A 56 -9.61 5.70 41.80
CA PRO A 56 -9.80 5.14 40.45
C PRO A 56 -11.25 5.08 39.95
N ARG A 57 -11.44 5.02 38.62
CA ARG A 57 -12.71 4.57 37.99
C ARG A 57 -12.48 3.75 36.70
N SER A 58 -12.75 2.45 36.86
CA SER A 58 -13.48 1.52 35.98
C SER A 58 -13.75 1.87 34.50
N LEU A 59 -13.30 0.93 33.65
CA LEU A 59 -13.98 0.34 32.48
C LEU A 59 -14.48 1.25 31.34
N SER A 60 -13.86 1.09 30.16
CA SER A 60 -14.59 0.60 28.98
C SER A 60 -13.64 0.19 27.85
N SER A 61 -13.69 -1.10 27.53
CA SER A 61 -13.75 -1.63 26.16
C SER A 61 -12.72 -1.10 25.16
N SER A 62 -11.51 -1.65 25.19
CA SER A 62 -10.66 -1.74 24.00
C SER A 62 -11.40 -2.57 22.95
N SER A 63 -12.16 -1.91 22.09
CA SER A 63 -12.65 -2.50 20.85
C SER A 63 -11.44 -2.76 19.97
N SER A 64 -10.87 -3.95 20.10
CA SER A 64 -9.94 -4.51 19.13
C SER A 64 -10.61 -4.43 17.77
N ILE A 65 -10.17 -3.48 16.94
CA ILE A 65 -10.58 -3.40 15.53
C ILE A 65 -10.00 -4.66 14.88
N SER A 66 -10.76 -5.74 14.88
CA SER A 66 -10.48 -6.90 14.06
C SER A 66 -10.64 -6.43 12.62
N VAL A 67 -9.52 -6.23 11.94
CA VAL A 67 -9.49 -5.96 10.51
C VAL A 67 -10.00 -7.23 9.83
N VAL A 68 -11.31 -7.29 9.60
CA VAL A 68 -11.95 -8.31 8.79
C VAL A 68 -11.39 -8.14 7.38
N ARG A 69 -10.39 -8.95 7.03
CA ARG A 69 -9.85 -9.04 5.67
C ARG A 69 -10.94 -9.62 4.78
N THR A 70 -11.73 -8.74 4.17
CA THR A 70 -12.74 -9.16 3.21
C THR A 70 -12.06 -9.76 1.98
N SER A 71 -12.59 -10.89 1.53
CA SER A 71 -12.25 -11.59 0.29
C SER A 71 -12.04 -10.64 -0.90
N LYS A 72 -11.01 -10.93 -1.71
CA LYS A 72 -10.56 -10.27 -2.96
C LYS A 72 -11.54 -9.25 -3.56
N LYS A 73 -11.67 -8.07 -2.96
CA LYS A 73 -12.46 -6.99 -3.54
C LYS A 73 -11.64 -6.34 -4.64
N LYS A 74 -12.24 -6.22 -5.83
CA LYS A 74 -11.70 -5.39 -6.91
C LYS A 74 -11.44 -4.00 -6.32
N CYS A 75 -10.20 -3.53 -6.30
CA CYS A 75 -9.82 -2.23 -5.73
C CYS A 75 -10.33 -1.04 -6.57
N ARG A 76 -10.72 -1.30 -7.83
CA ARG A 76 -11.22 -0.27 -8.74
C ARG A 76 -12.69 0.05 -8.46
N GLN A 77 -13.02 1.33 -8.54
CA GLN A 77 -14.35 1.90 -8.33
C GLN A 77 -15.22 1.89 -9.60
N ASP A 78 -14.81 1.23 -10.69
CA ASP A 78 -15.52 1.28 -11.97
C ASP A 78 -16.97 0.82 -11.88
N ALA A 79 -17.23 -0.15 -11.01
CA ALA A 79 -18.55 -0.72 -10.76
C ALA A 79 -19.45 0.16 -9.87
N ASP A 80 -18.87 1.14 -9.16
CA ASP A 80 -19.63 2.08 -8.34
C ASP A 80 -20.20 3.17 -9.23
N GLU A 81 -21.52 3.41 -9.17
CA GLU A 81 -22.22 4.46 -9.92
C GLU A 81 -21.54 5.81 -9.77
N TRP A 82 -21.13 6.15 -8.55
CA TRP A 82 -20.48 7.41 -8.23
C TRP A 82 -18.95 7.28 -8.20
N GLY A 83 -18.39 6.13 -8.60
CA GLY A 83 -16.96 5.88 -8.63
C GLY A 83 -16.23 6.57 -9.79
N VAL A 84 -14.90 6.61 -9.72
CA VAL A 84 -14.10 7.02 -10.89
C VAL A 84 -14.26 5.96 -11.97
N LYS A 85 -14.76 6.38 -13.14
CA LYS A 85 -15.03 5.52 -14.28
C LYS A 85 -13.78 5.39 -15.13
N CYS A 86 -13.44 4.15 -15.43
CA CYS A 86 -12.36 3.88 -16.36
C CYS A 86 -12.63 4.46 -17.76
N LYS A 87 -11.61 5.08 -18.35
CA LYS A 87 -11.61 5.50 -19.75
C LYS A 87 -11.28 4.37 -20.71
N MET A 88 -10.62 3.30 -20.25
CA MET A 88 -10.25 2.13 -21.06
C MET A 88 -10.72 0.82 -20.42
N SER A 89 -11.56 0.06 -21.09
CA SER A 89 -11.99 -1.25 -20.63
C SER A 89 -10.81 -2.22 -20.43
N GLU A 90 -10.99 -3.22 -19.57
CA GLU A 90 -10.00 -4.28 -19.37
C GLU A 90 -9.66 -5.00 -20.69
N LYS A 91 -10.66 -5.14 -21.58
CA LYS A 91 -10.48 -5.72 -22.92
C LYS A 91 -9.52 -4.88 -23.76
N GLU A 92 -9.71 -3.57 -23.83
CA GLU A 92 -8.83 -2.68 -24.59
C GLU A 92 -7.40 -2.71 -24.06
N LEU A 93 -7.22 -2.76 -22.74
CA LEU A 93 -5.88 -2.89 -22.13
C LEU A 93 -5.22 -4.24 -22.46
N SER A 94 -5.99 -5.33 -22.51
CA SER A 94 -5.50 -6.64 -22.97
C SER A 94 -5.15 -6.64 -24.46
N ASP A 95 -5.95 -6.00 -25.30
CA ASP A 95 -5.70 -5.89 -26.74
C ASP A 95 -4.41 -5.09 -27.00
N VAL A 96 -4.16 -4.01 -26.25
CA VAL A 96 -2.88 -3.27 -26.30
C VAL A 96 -1.70 -4.16 -25.92
N GLN A 97 -1.86 -5.02 -24.92
CA GLN A 97 -0.80 -5.96 -24.51
C GLN A 97 -0.49 -6.98 -25.61
N LEU A 98 -1.51 -7.51 -26.28
CA LEU A 98 -1.35 -8.49 -27.37
C LEU A 98 -0.74 -7.87 -28.64
N ASN A 99 -1.04 -6.59 -28.91
CA ASN A 99 -0.57 -5.89 -30.09
C ASN A 99 0.80 -5.20 -29.91
N SER A 100 1.31 -5.14 -28.68
CA SER A 100 2.67 -4.65 -28.39
C SER A 100 3.67 -5.72 -28.84
N SER A 101 4.47 -5.41 -29.87
CA SER A 101 5.36 -6.36 -30.55
C SER A 101 6.20 -7.22 -29.59
N GLU A 102 6.28 -8.53 -29.89
CA GLU A 102 6.87 -9.60 -29.06
C GLU A 102 8.25 -9.29 -28.44
N ASN A 103 9.03 -8.37 -29.01
CA ASN A 103 10.39 -8.03 -28.57
C ASN A 103 10.49 -7.10 -27.34
N ASP A 104 9.41 -6.42 -26.92
CA ASP A 104 9.38 -5.57 -25.70
C ASP A 104 8.47 -6.15 -24.58
N SER A 105 7.96 -7.37 -24.78
CA SER A 105 6.80 -7.92 -24.06
C SER A 105 7.02 -8.31 -22.59
N LEU A 106 8.27 -8.35 -22.11
CA LEU A 106 8.56 -8.80 -20.74
C LEU A 106 8.49 -7.67 -19.70
N SER A 107 8.62 -6.40 -20.10
CA SER A 107 8.68 -5.27 -19.15
C SER A 107 7.45 -4.38 -19.14
N PHE A 108 6.63 -4.40 -20.21
CA PHE A 108 5.48 -3.50 -20.31
C PHE A 108 4.18 -4.19 -19.91
N HIS A 109 3.56 -3.71 -18.84
CA HIS A 109 2.26 -4.16 -18.36
C HIS A 109 1.24 -3.02 -18.52
N PRO A 110 0.51 -2.94 -19.64
CA PRO A 110 -0.40 -1.82 -19.93
C PRO A 110 -1.43 -1.58 -18.82
N LYS A 111 -1.95 -2.66 -18.23
CA LYS A 111 -2.88 -2.60 -17.09
C LYS A 111 -2.25 -1.92 -15.87
N TYR A 112 -1.01 -2.25 -15.55
CA TYR A 112 -0.29 -1.67 -14.43
C TYR A 112 -0.06 -0.17 -14.63
N VAL A 113 0.44 0.22 -15.82
CA VAL A 113 0.66 1.62 -16.16
C VAL A 113 -0.64 2.41 -16.10
N TYR A 114 -1.72 1.86 -16.66
CA TYR A 114 -3.03 2.48 -16.58
C TYR A 114 -3.50 2.66 -15.13
N ASP A 115 -3.45 1.61 -14.31
CA ASP A 115 -3.95 1.65 -12.93
C ASP A 115 -3.19 2.66 -12.06
N PHE A 116 -1.85 2.75 -12.21
CA PHE A 116 -1.03 3.59 -11.35
C PHE A 116 -0.78 5.00 -11.86
N ASP A 117 -0.69 5.20 -13.17
CA ASP A 117 -0.31 6.49 -13.72
C ASP A 117 -1.53 7.29 -14.18
N ILE A 118 -2.59 6.61 -14.63
CA ILE A 118 -3.83 7.25 -15.09
C ILE A 118 -4.89 7.19 -13.99
N TYR A 119 -5.33 5.99 -13.61
CA TYR A 119 -6.47 5.81 -12.72
C TYR A 119 -6.24 6.37 -11.32
N LEU A 120 -5.07 6.11 -10.73
CA LEU A 120 -4.70 6.68 -9.44
C LEU A 120 -4.61 8.22 -9.48
N GLY A 121 -4.16 8.80 -10.60
CA GLY A 121 -4.11 10.25 -10.78
C GLY A 121 -5.52 10.88 -10.76
N GLU A 122 -6.47 10.23 -11.42
CA GLU A 122 -7.88 10.66 -11.43
C GLU A 122 -8.52 10.58 -10.03
N LEU A 123 -8.25 9.50 -9.29
CA LEU A 123 -8.70 9.34 -7.91
C LEU A 123 -8.16 10.45 -7.00
N LEU A 124 -6.88 10.77 -7.12
CA LEU A 124 -6.26 11.83 -6.31
C LEU A 124 -6.79 13.20 -6.66
N THR A 125 -6.95 13.50 -7.95
CA THR A 125 -7.56 14.76 -8.41
C THR A 125 -8.95 14.94 -7.80
N ARG A 126 -9.76 13.88 -7.82
CA ARG A 126 -11.08 13.90 -7.20
C ARG A 126 -11.01 14.08 -5.68
N ALA A 127 -10.08 13.40 -5.00
CA ALA A 127 -9.88 13.56 -3.57
C ALA A 127 -9.57 15.03 -3.21
N HIS A 128 -8.69 15.68 -3.99
CA HIS A 128 -8.39 17.12 -3.81
C HIS A 128 -9.63 17.99 -3.98
N ASN A 129 -10.43 17.76 -5.02
CA ASN A 129 -11.65 18.53 -5.25
C ASN A 129 -12.70 18.35 -4.14
N MET A 130 -12.74 17.19 -3.50
CA MET A 130 -13.71 16.88 -2.44
C MET A 130 -13.19 17.16 -1.02
N ASN A 131 -11.91 17.50 -0.87
CA ASN A 131 -11.26 17.58 0.44
C ASN A 131 -11.95 18.61 1.35
N ASP A 132 -12.19 19.81 0.87
CA ASP A 132 -12.67 20.91 1.72
C ASP A 132 -14.06 20.60 2.30
N GLN A 133 -14.95 20.04 1.49
CA GLN A 133 -16.28 19.61 1.94
C GLN A 133 -16.16 18.46 2.94
N PHE A 134 -15.30 17.48 2.66
CA PHE A 134 -15.05 16.35 3.54
C PHE A 134 -14.50 16.81 4.90
N GLN A 135 -13.44 17.63 4.94
CA GLN A 135 -12.85 18.13 6.18
C GLN A 135 -13.85 18.95 6.98
N THR A 136 -14.64 19.81 6.31
CA THR A 136 -15.71 20.59 6.94
C THR A 136 -16.74 19.69 7.62
N HIS A 137 -17.22 18.66 6.92
CA HIS A 137 -18.18 17.71 7.48
C HIS A 137 -17.58 16.91 8.65
N MET A 138 -16.35 16.42 8.52
CA MET A 138 -15.68 15.68 9.59
C MET A 138 -15.48 16.53 10.84
N LYS A 139 -15.10 17.79 10.68
CA LYS A 139 -14.99 18.75 11.77
C LYS A 139 -16.32 18.95 12.50
N GLN A 140 -17.44 19.00 11.77
CA GLN A 140 -18.78 19.11 12.36
C GLN A 140 -19.16 17.85 13.16
N VAL A 141 -18.85 16.66 12.65
CA VAL A 141 -19.11 15.39 13.33
C VAL A 141 -18.38 15.34 14.67
N PHE A 142 -17.11 15.75 14.71
CA PHE A 142 -16.30 15.73 15.93
C PHE A 142 -16.48 16.95 16.84
N LYS A 143 -17.32 17.92 16.47
CA LYS A 143 -17.54 19.16 17.24
C LYS A 143 -18.03 18.91 18.67
N HIS A 144 -18.75 17.81 18.90
CA HIS A 144 -19.34 17.46 20.19
C HIS A 144 -18.45 16.52 21.03
N CYS A 145 -17.25 16.18 20.56
CA CYS A 145 -16.30 15.31 21.26
C CYS A 145 -15.52 16.15 22.28
N GLU A 146 -15.93 16.12 23.55
CA GLU A 146 -15.21 16.81 24.62
C GLU A 146 -13.81 16.21 24.82
N GLY A 147 -12.80 17.09 24.93
CA GLY A 147 -11.39 16.69 25.09
C GLY A 147 -10.71 16.23 23.79
N CYS A 148 -11.39 16.24 22.65
CA CYS A 148 -10.83 15.83 21.36
C CYS A 148 -10.45 17.06 20.53
N LYS A 149 -9.24 17.06 19.94
CA LYS A 149 -8.82 18.08 18.96
C LYS A 149 -8.88 17.49 17.56
N PHE A 150 -9.67 18.10 16.68
CA PHE A 150 -9.69 17.76 15.27
C PHE A 150 -8.52 18.44 14.55
N GLU A 151 -7.73 17.66 13.82
CA GLU A 151 -6.61 18.15 13.00
C GLU A 151 -6.77 17.64 11.57
N GLU A 152 -6.68 18.56 10.62
CA GLU A 152 -6.80 18.27 9.20
C GLU A 152 -5.44 17.81 8.66
N GLY A 153 -5.44 16.69 7.92
CA GLY A 153 -4.26 16.17 7.26
C GLY A 153 -4.28 16.49 5.75
N PRO A 154 -3.12 16.70 5.12
CA PRO A 154 -3.05 16.82 3.68
C PRO A 154 -3.44 15.49 3.01
N ILE A 155 -3.92 15.58 1.77
CA ILE A 155 -4.12 14.39 0.94
C ILE A 155 -2.77 13.74 0.67
N LYS A 156 -2.77 12.40 0.69
CA LYS A 156 -1.56 11.61 0.43
C LYS A 156 -1.03 11.88 -0.97
N THR A 157 0.30 11.96 -1.08
CA THR A 157 0.98 12.12 -2.37
C THR A 157 0.76 10.90 -3.26
N HIS A 158 0.90 11.10 -4.58
CA HIS A 158 0.79 10.03 -5.57
C HIS A 158 1.69 8.85 -5.27
N GLU A 159 2.97 9.10 -5.01
CA GLU A 159 3.97 8.08 -4.67
C GLU A 159 3.58 7.25 -3.44
N ARG A 160 3.07 7.90 -2.38
CA ARG A 160 2.63 7.18 -1.17
C ARG A 160 1.41 6.31 -1.44
N CYS A 161 0.48 6.77 -2.28
CA CYS A 161 -0.66 5.95 -2.68
C CYS A 161 -0.24 4.79 -3.59
N LYS A 162 0.68 5.01 -4.54
CA LYS A 162 1.26 4.00 -5.41
C LYS A 162 1.96 2.91 -4.60
N LEU A 163 2.85 3.29 -3.68
CA LEU A 163 3.55 2.36 -2.79
C LEU A 163 2.56 1.56 -1.93
N LYS A 164 1.57 2.23 -1.33
CA LYS A 164 0.56 1.55 -0.50
C LYS A 164 -0.23 0.53 -1.30
N ALA A 165 -0.68 0.90 -2.50
CA ALA A 165 -1.42 -0.01 -3.37
C ALA A 165 -0.56 -1.20 -3.83
N GLN A 166 0.72 -0.99 -4.15
CA GLN A 166 1.65 -2.08 -4.46
C GLN A 166 1.81 -3.04 -3.28
N VAL A 167 2.03 -2.52 -2.07
CA VAL A 167 2.15 -3.35 -0.86
C VAL A 167 0.86 -4.14 -0.62
N ASP A 168 -0.30 -3.51 -0.74
CA ASP A 168 -1.58 -4.20 -0.53
C ASP A 168 -1.85 -5.28 -1.58
N ILE A 169 -1.52 -5.03 -2.85
CA ILE A 169 -1.62 -6.02 -3.93
C ILE A 169 -0.67 -7.20 -3.68
N VAL A 170 0.59 -6.94 -3.32
CA VAL A 170 1.61 -7.97 -3.06
C VAL A 170 1.24 -8.81 -1.84
N VAL A 171 0.82 -8.17 -0.74
CA VAL A 171 0.35 -8.88 0.45
C VAL A 171 -0.84 -9.77 0.10
N THR A 172 -1.81 -9.26 -0.68
CA THR A 172 -3.00 -10.05 -1.06
C THR A 172 -2.66 -11.23 -1.97
N ALA A 173 -1.68 -11.10 -2.88
CA ALA A 173 -1.22 -12.18 -3.75
C ALA A 173 -0.57 -13.33 -2.96
N ASN A 174 0.24 -13.02 -1.95
CA ASN A 174 0.93 -14.02 -1.12
C ASN A 174 -0.02 -14.82 -0.21
N PHE A 175 -1.18 -14.26 0.16
CA PHE A 175 -2.20 -14.97 0.93
C PHE A 175 -3.11 -15.86 0.05
N ALA A 176 -3.15 -15.64 -1.26
CA ALA A 176 -3.95 -16.44 -2.19
C ALA A 176 -3.23 -17.68 -2.74
N ALA A 177 -1.94 -17.83 -2.44
CA ALA A 177 -1.08 -18.94 -2.89
C ALA A 177 -0.82 -20.00 -1.80
N LYS A 178 -1.58 -19.97 -0.70
CA LYS A 178 -1.62 -20.99 0.35
C LYS A 178 -3.02 -21.60 0.42
#